data_AF-A0A066WMK6-F1
#
_entry.id   AF-A0A066WMK6-F1
#
_cell.length_a   1.000
_cell.length_b   1.000
_cell.length_c   1.000
_cell.angle_alpha   90.00
_cell.angle_beta   90.00
_cell.angle_gamma   90.00
#
_symmetry.space_group_name_H-M   'P 1'
#
loop_
_entity.id
_entity.type
_entity.pdbx_description
1 polymer ?
#
loop_
_entity_poly.entity_id
_entity_poly.type
_entity_poly.pdbx_seq_one_letter_code
_entity_poly.pdbx_strand_id
1 'polypeptide(L)'
;LKAEANEAFAKGQWDRAVCLYDDAIALLPARHRMDDEGSDDSGDEMQAQDKGKGKATVEEEGELKTPAVLAEEQEVSKLRATLYCNMAACHLKLEQYKVAVAACGEALLDAPGYVKALHRRATANEHIGNWSGVSSALDDLKVLLTLKDTPASLRPSIRNKIAQLEPMAKQLGEKEKDEMVQKLKGIGDSILGHFGLSTKNFKFKQQAGGGYSMDFIR
;
A
#
# COMPACT_ATOMS: atom_id res chain seq x y z
N LEU A 1 -3.28 28.31 8.54
CA LEU A 1 -2.52 27.33 7.74
C LEU A 1 -3.31 26.72 6.60
N LYS A 2 -4.33 25.86 6.81
CA LYS A 2 -5.09 25.22 5.70
C LYS A 2 -5.60 26.19 4.62
N ALA A 3 -6.20 27.32 5.03
CA ALA A 3 -6.71 28.32 4.07
C ALA A 3 -5.58 28.96 3.24
N GLU A 4 -4.47 29.30 3.88
CA GLU A 4 -3.28 29.83 3.22
C GLU A 4 -2.64 28.81 2.28
N ALA A 5 -2.59 27.53 2.68
CA ALA A 5 -2.11 26.44 1.84
C ALA A 5 -2.99 26.27 0.58
N ASN A 6 -4.31 26.34 0.74
CA ASN A 6 -5.25 26.32 -0.39
C ASN A 6 -5.08 27.53 -1.32
N GLU A 7 -4.78 28.70 -0.78
CA GLU A 7 -4.50 29.91 -1.57
C GLU A 7 -3.18 29.78 -2.34
N ALA A 8 -2.11 29.29 -1.69
CA ALA A 8 -0.85 28.99 -2.34
C ALA A 8 -1.05 27.96 -3.48
N PHE A 9 -1.85 26.93 -3.23
CA PHE A 9 -2.25 25.96 -4.26
C PHE A 9 -2.97 26.66 -5.42
N ALA A 10 -3.98 27.49 -5.15
CA ALA A 10 -4.71 28.20 -6.20
C ALA A 10 -3.80 29.10 -7.06
N LYS A 11 -2.73 29.66 -6.46
CA LYS A 11 -1.71 30.48 -7.15
C LYS A 11 -0.65 29.68 -7.90
N GLY A 12 -0.69 28.35 -7.85
CA GLY A 12 0.32 27.48 -8.46
C GLY A 12 1.62 27.36 -7.68
N GLN A 13 1.65 27.81 -6.44
CA GLN A 13 2.82 27.73 -5.56
C GLN A 13 2.80 26.40 -4.81
N TRP A 14 3.00 25.30 -5.53
CA TRP A 14 2.80 23.94 -5.00
C TRP A 14 3.75 23.62 -3.84
N ASP A 15 5.04 23.95 -3.95
CA ASP A 15 6.01 23.69 -2.88
C ASP A 15 5.68 24.46 -1.59
N ARG A 16 5.25 25.72 -1.72
CA ARG A 16 4.77 26.52 -0.59
C ARG A 16 3.51 25.89 0.03
N ALA A 17 2.58 25.44 -0.81
CA ALA A 17 1.36 24.78 -0.35
C ALA A 17 1.68 23.50 0.43
N VAL A 18 2.64 22.68 -0.05
CA VAL A 18 3.12 21.48 0.66
C VAL A 18 3.66 21.84 2.04
N CYS A 19 4.55 22.82 2.15
CA CYS A 19 5.10 23.24 3.45
C CYS A 19 3.98 23.67 4.42
N LEU A 20 3.01 24.46 3.94
CA LEU A 20 1.89 24.92 4.76
C LEU A 20 0.92 23.79 5.17
N TYR A 21 0.76 22.75 4.34
CA TYR A 21 -0.02 21.57 4.70
C TYR A 21 0.73 20.72 5.73
N ASP A 22 2.04 20.55 5.59
CA ASP A 22 2.88 19.82 6.53
C ASP A 22 2.86 20.49 7.92
N ASP A 23 3.06 21.81 7.96
CA ASP A 23 2.92 22.61 9.18
C ASP A 23 1.53 22.44 9.83
N ALA A 24 0.46 22.40 9.02
CA ALA A 24 -0.89 22.20 9.52
C ALA A 24 -1.09 20.79 10.10
N ILE A 25 -0.48 19.78 9.50
CA ILE A 25 -0.55 18.39 9.96
C ILE A 25 0.24 18.23 11.27
N ALA A 26 1.39 18.87 11.39
CA ALA A 26 2.24 18.83 12.59
C ALA A 26 1.54 19.40 13.84
N LEU A 27 0.55 20.28 13.66
CA LEU A 27 -0.27 20.82 14.75
C LEU A 27 -1.43 19.90 15.17
N LEU A 28 -1.75 18.86 14.39
CA LEU A 28 -2.84 17.95 14.73
C LEU A 28 -2.37 16.93 15.78
N PRO A 29 -3.26 16.52 16.71
CA PRO A 29 -2.98 15.39 17.60
C PRO A 29 -2.54 14.15 16.80
N ALA A 30 -1.66 13.32 17.38
CA ALA A 30 -1.26 12.06 16.76
C ALA A 30 -2.48 11.13 16.61
N ARG A 31 -2.43 10.21 15.63
CA ARG A 31 -3.40 9.11 15.58
C ARG A 31 -3.30 8.32 16.89
N HIS A 32 -4.43 8.06 17.51
CA HIS A 32 -4.48 7.09 18.58
C HIS A 32 -4.16 5.73 17.98
N ARG A 33 -3.00 5.16 18.33
CA ARG A 33 -2.75 3.74 18.06
C ARG A 33 -3.62 2.99 19.06
N MET A 34 -4.70 2.40 18.57
CA MET A 34 -5.22 1.22 19.23
C MET A 34 -4.12 0.19 19.01
N ASP A 35 -3.37 -0.15 20.06
CA ASP A 35 -2.50 -1.30 19.98
C ASP A 35 -3.39 -2.49 19.63
N ASP A 36 -3.06 -3.15 18.51
CA ASP A 36 -3.75 -4.33 18.01
C ASP A 36 -3.54 -5.45 19.03
N GLU A 37 -4.45 -5.56 20.00
CA GLU A 37 -4.56 -6.77 20.81
C GLU A 37 -5.07 -7.90 19.91
N GLY A 38 -4.13 -8.68 19.39
CA GLY A 38 -4.28 -10.11 19.14
C GLY A 38 -5.01 -10.50 17.85
N SER A 39 -4.28 -10.52 16.73
CA SER A 39 -4.39 -11.67 15.83
C SER A 39 -3.19 -12.60 16.06
N ASP A 40 -3.27 -13.41 17.11
CA ASP A 40 -2.44 -14.61 17.26
C ASP A 40 -2.81 -15.57 16.11
N ASP A 41 -1.99 -15.58 15.05
CA ASP A 41 -1.89 -16.73 14.15
C ASP A 41 -0.93 -17.73 14.81
N SER A 42 -1.50 -18.57 15.66
CA SER A 42 -0.82 -19.67 16.32
C SER A 42 -0.44 -20.73 15.29
N GLY A 43 0.86 -20.80 14.97
CA GLY A 43 1.49 -21.83 14.15
C GLY A 43 2.73 -22.42 14.83
N ASP A 44 2.46 -23.35 15.74
CA ASP A 44 3.30 -24.47 16.20
C ASP A 44 4.38 -24.24 17.28
N GLU A 45 4.19 -24.99 18.38
CA GLU A 45 5.02 -25.07 19.56
C GLU A 45 6.25 -25.99 19.35
N MET A 46 7.41 -25.60 19.87
CA MET A 46 8.32 -26.58 20.49
C MET A 46 9.04 -25.95 21.69
N GLN A 47 8.88 -26.63 22.82
CA GLN A 47 9.23 -26.22 24.18
C GLN A 47 10.74 -26.06 24.43
N ALA A 48 11.09 -25.06 25.24
CA ALA A 48 12.16 -25.16 26.22
C ALA A 48 11.83 -24.26 27.43
N GLN A 49 11.66 -24.88 28.60
CA GLN A 49 11.52 -24.23 29.91
C GLN A 49 12.86 -23.61 30.33
N ASP A 50 12.87 -22.34 30.78
CA ASP A 50 13.61 -21.94 31.98
C ASP A 50 13.09 -20.61 32.55
N LYS A 51 13.28 -20.45 33.87
CA LYS A 51 12.51 -19.66 34.82
C LYS A 51 12.83 -18.16 34.84
N GLY A 52 11.76 -17.37 35.01
CA GLY A 52 11.65 -16.42 36.12
C GLY A 52 12.24 -15.02 35.95
N LYS A 53 11.35 -14.02 35.81
CA LYS A 53 11.22 -12.89 36.76
C LYS A 53 10.06 -12.01 36.33
N GLY A 54 9.17 -11.73 37.28
CA GLY A 54 7.94 -10.99 37.06
C GLY A 54 8.15 -9.58 36.51
N LYS A 55 7.18 -9.16 35.71
CA LYS A 55 6.93 -7.75 35.44
C LYS A 55 5.42 -7.55 35.53
N ALA A 56 5.06 -6.56 36.35
CA ALA A 56 3.73 -6.23 36.79
C ALA A 56 2.74 -6.15 35.62
N THR A 57 1.60 -6.83 35.79
CA THR A 57 0.34 -6.49 35.14
C THR A 57 -0.02 -5.07 35.57
N VAL A 58 0.20 -4.11 34.67
CA VAL A 58 -0.50 -2.84 34.75
C VAL A 58 -1.84 -3.10 34.09
N GLU A 59 -2.88 -3.27 34.90
CA GLU A 59 -4.26 -3.18 34.44
C GLU A 59 -4.45 -1.71 34.01
N GLU A 60 -4.30 -1.44 32.72
CA GLU A 60 -4.65 -0.14 32.17
C GLU A 60 -6.17 -0.12 32.02
N GLU A 61 -6.84 0.50 32.99
CA GLU A 61 -8.28 0.74 32.94
C GLU A 61 -8.61 1.52 31.67
N GLY A 62 -9.29 0.87 30.72
CA GLY A 62 -9.77 1.49 29.50
C GLY A 62 -10.70 2.65 29.80
N GLU A 63 -10.16 3.87 29.77
CA GLU A 63 -10.90 5.10 29.99
C GLU A 63 -11.97 5.23 28.89
N LEU A 64 -13.24 5.06 29.27
CA LEU A 64 -14.36 5.15 28.35
C LEU A 64 -14.44 6.58 27.79
N LYS A 65 -13.94 6.79 26.56
CA LYS A 65 -13.95 8.10 25.89
C LYS A 65 -15.36 8.67 25.87
N THR A 66 -15.52 9.90 26.36
CA THR A 66 -16.82 10.58 26.35
C THR A 66 -17.28 10.85 24.90
N PRO A 67 -18.60 10.97 24.62
CA PRO A 67 -19.09 11.30 23.29
C PRO A 67 -18.51 12.60 22.70
N ALA A 68 -18.13 13.57 23.55
CA ALA A 68 -17.50 14.81 23.15
C ALA A 68 -16.07 14.60 22.62
N VAL A 69 -15.27 13.78 23.32
CA VAL A 69 -13.89 13.45 22.90
C VAL A 69 -13.89 12.66 21.60
N LEU A 70 -14.84 11.72 21.44
CA LEU A 70 -15.01 10.96 20.20
C LEU A 70 -15.38 11.85 19.01
N ALA A 71 -16.26 12.84 19.21
CA ALA A 71 -16.64 13.77 18.16
C ALA A 71 -15.46 14.66 17.73
N GLU A 72 -14.67 15.16 18.67
CA GLU A 72 -13.46 15.93 18.39
C GLU A 72 -12.42 15.10 17.63
N GLU A 73 -12.19 13.85 18.04
CA GLU A 73 -11.29 12.91 17.37
C GLU A 73 -11.72 12.64 15.92
N GLN A 74 -13.03 12.51 15.67
CA GLN A 74 -13.58 12.35 14.31
C GLN A 74 -13.34 13.60 13.45
N GLU A 75 -13.50 14.80 14.01
CA GLU A 75 -13.23 16.04 13.26
C GLU A 75 -11.74 16.22 12.96
N VAL A 76 -10.86 15.89 13.91
CA VAL A 76 -9.41 15.85 13.69
C VAL A 76 -9.06 14.84 12.59
N SER A 77 -9.63 13.64 12.62
CA SER A 77 -9.42 12.60 11.60
C SER A 77 -9.85 13.08 10.21
N LYS A 78 -11.04 13.66 10.07
CA LYS A 78 -11.54 14.23 8.79
C LYS A 78 -10.65 15.37 8.28
N LEU A 79 -10.18 16.24 9.18
CA LEU A 79 -9.29 17.33 8.83
C LEU A 79 -7.94 16.80 8.35
N ARG A 80 -7.34 15.84 9.07
CA ARG A 80 -6.08 15.17 8.71
C ARG A 80 -6.18 14.52 7.33
N ALA A 81 -7.24 13.76 7.08
CA ALA A 81 -7.53 13.17 5.78
C ALA A 81 -7.55 14.21 4.65
N THR A 82 -8.20 15.35 4.90
CA THR A 82 -8.30 16.44 3.93
C THR A 82 -6.95 17.08 3.63
N LEU A 83 -6.12 17.33 4.67
CA LEU A 83 -4.80 17.93 4.52
C LEU A 83 -3.88 17.03 3.70
N TYR A 84 -3.77 15.75 4.07
CA TYR A 84 -2.97 14.77 3.33
C TYR A 84 -3.45 14.60 1.89
N CYS A 85 -4.76 14.55 1.66
CA CYS A 85 -5.29 14.46 0.31
C CYS A 85 -4.89 15.67 -0.54
N ASN A 86 -4.99 16.90 0.01
CA ASN A 86 -4.59 18.12 -0.69
C ASN A 86 -3.08 18.20 -0.93
N MET A 87 -2.26 17.76 0.03
CA MET A 87 -0.82 17.62 -0.13
C MET A 87 -0.48 16.66 -1.28
N ALA A 88 -1.19 15.52 -1.39
CA ALA A 88 -1.03 14.60 -2.51
C ALA A 88 -1.37 15.24 -3.88
N ALA A 89 -2.34 16.16 -3.94
CA ALA A 89 -2.60 16.93 -5.17
C ALA A 89 -1.44 17.86 -5.54
N CYS A 90 -0.77 18.46 -4.55
CA CYS A 90 0.43 19.27 -4.81
C CYS A 90 1.54 18.38 -5.39
N HIS A 91 1.80 17.22 -4.78
CA HIS A 91 2.81 16.29 -5.29
C HIS A 91 2.49 15.74 -6.68
N LEU A 92 1.22 15.53 -7.02
CA LEU A 92 0.81 15.21 -8.40
C LEU A 92 1.15 16.34 -9.38
N LYS A 93 0.96 17.60 -8.99
CA LYS A 93 1.34 18.77 -9.81
C LYS A 93 2.85 18.95 -9.96
N LEU A 94 3.61 18.50 -8.97
CA LEU A 94 5.08 18.47 -8.96
C LEU A 94 5.66 17.19 -9.60
N GLU A 95 4.82 16.29 -10.11
CA GLU A 95 5.22 14.98 -10.66
C GLU A 95 5.99 14.08 -9.67
N GLN A 96 5.81 14.31 -8.37
CA GLN A 96 6.40 13.54 -7.28
C GLN A 96 5.50 12.36 -6.90
N TYR A 97 5.31 11.42 -7.84
CA TYR A 97 4.27 10.39 -7.74
C TYR A 97 4.38 9.49 -6.51
N LYS A 98 5.60 9.07 -6.12
CA LYS A 98 5.81 8.22 -4.92
C LYS A 98 5.36 8.91 -3.63
N VAL A 99 5.65 10.19 -3.50
CA VAL A 99 5.25 11.00 -2.32
C VAL A 99 3.74 11.22 -2.34
N ALA A 100 3.14 11.44 -3.51
CA ALA A 100 1.69 11.53 -3.65
C ALA A 100 0.97 10.24 -3.21
N VAL A 101 1.51 9.06 -3.55
CA VAL A 101 0.98 7.77 -3.09
C VAL A 101 1.02 7.65 -1.57
N ALA A 102 2.16 8.00 -0.95
CA ALA A 102 2.31 7.98 0.51
C ALA A 102 1.31 8.92 1.21
N ALA A 103 1.21 10.17 0.74
CA ALA A 103 0.26 11.14 1.27
C ALA A 103 -1.20 10.69 1.11
N CYS A 104 -1.57 10.08 -0.02
CA CYS A 104 -2.90 9.48 -0.15
C CYS A 104 -3.11 8.31 0.81
N GLY A 105 -2.07 7.49 1.05
CA GLY A 105 -2.12 6.42 2.05
C GLY A 105 -2.44 6.96 3.44
N GLU A 106 -1.75 8.00 3.87
CA GLU A 106 -2.03 8.68 5.14
C GLU A 106 -3.45 9.24 5.21
N ALA A 107 -3.98 9.80 4.12
CA ALA A 107 -5.38 10.25 4.08
C ALA A 107 -6.38 9.10 4.24
N LEU A 108 -6.08 7.94 3.66
CA LEU A 108 -6.96 6.76 3.64
C LEU A 108 -6.94 6.00 4.96
N LEU A 109 -5.90 6.15 5.78
CA LEU A 109 -5.89 5.65 7.15
C LEU A 109 -6.95 6.34 8.03
N ASP A 110 -7.24 7.62 7.81
CA ASP A 110 -8.30 8.36 8.52
C ASP A 110 -9.67 8.21 7.84
N ALA A 111 -9.70 8.15 6.51
CA ALA A 111 -10.93 8.07 5.73
C ALA A 111 -10.79 7.05 4.57
N PRO A 112 -11.01 5.74 4.81
CA PRO A 112 -10.79 4.68 3.82
C PRO A 112 -11.61 4.83 2.53
N GLY A 113 -12.81 5.42 2.63
CA GLY A 113 -13.69 5.70 1.49
C GLY A 113 -13.44 7.04 0.81
N TYR A 114 -12.33 7.73 1.08
CA TYR A 114 -12.13 9.08 0.57
C TYR A 114 -11.87 9.09 -0.94
N VAL A 115 -12.94 9.33 -1.70
CA VAL A 115 -12.98 9.32 -3.18
C VAL A 115 -11.81 10.08 -3.83
N LYS A 116 -11.49 11.28 -3.33
CA LYS A 116 -10.39 12.09 -3.90
C LYS A 116 -9.02 11.46 -3.65
N ALA A 117 -8.79 10.86 -2.47
CA ALA A 117 -7.53 10.21 -2.14
C ALA A 117 -7.33 8.93 -2.96
N LEU A 118 -8.36 8.07 -3.06
CA LEU A 118 -8.33 6.87 -3.91
C LEU A 118 -8.03 7.22 -5.37
N HIS A 119 -8.73 8.21 -5.94
CA HIS A 119 -8.53 8.61 -7.33
C HIS A 119 -7.12 9.18 -7.57
N ARG A 120 -6.61 10.00 -6.64
CA ARG A 120 -5.25 10.59 -6.73
C ARG A 120 -4.18 9.51 -6.58
N ARG A 121 -4.36 8.53 -5.68
CA ARG A 121 -3.44 7.40 -5.50
C ARG A 121 -3.38 6.52 -6.73
N ALA A 122 -4.54 6.17 -7.31
CA ALA A 122 -4.61 5.46 -8.59
C ALA A 122 -3.86 6.21 -9.69
N THR A 123 -4.10 7.52 -9.82
CA THR A 123 -3.41 8.36 -10.83
C THR A 123 -1.89 8.37 -10.62
N ALA A 124 -1.42 8.56 -9.39
CA ALA A 124 0.02 8.56 -9.09
C ALA A 124 0.67 7.19 -9.38
N ASN A 125 -0.03 6.10 -9.05
CA ASN A 125 0.43 4.74 -9.31
C ASN A 125 0.47 4.40 -10.82
N GLU A 126 -0.49 4.89 -11.60
CA GLU A 126 -0.45 4.80 -13.08
C GLU A 126 0.82 5.46 -13.64
N HIS A 127 1.21 6.63 -13.12
CA HIS A 127 2.45 7.31 -13.52
C HIS A 127 3.73 6.57 -13.09
N ILE A 128 3.70 5.83 -11.96
CA ILE A 128 4.84 5.01 -11.52
C ILE A 128 5.07 3.83 -12.48
N GLY A 129 4.00 3.21 -12.99
CA GLY A 129 4.05 2.28 -14.13
C GLY A 129 4.68 0.91 -13.88
N ASN A 130 5.05 0.56 -12.63
CA ASN A 130 5.47 -0.78 -12.27
C ASN A 130 4.25 -1.68 -11.94
N TRP A 131 4.45 -3.00 -11.86
CA TRP A 131 3.34 -3.93 -11.65
C TRP A 131 2.57 -3.63 -10.36
N SER A 132 3.29 -3.42 -9.25
CA SER A 132 2.70 -3.11 -7.95
C SER A 132 1.84 -1.85 -7.98
N GLY A 133 2.32 -0.78 -8.63
CA GLY A 133 1.59 0.46 -8.83
C GLY A 133 0.33 0.24 -9.65
N VAL A 134 0.44 -0.37 -10.84
CA VAL A 134 -0.73 -0.61 -11.70
C VAL A 134 -1.77 -1.51 -11.01
N SER A 135 -1.33 -2.53 -10.27
CA SER A 135 -2.23 -3.37 -9.46
C SER A 135 -2.95 -2.55 -8.38
N SER A 136 -2.20 -1.74 -7.62
CA SER A 136 -2.78 -0.87 -6.60
C SER A 136 -3.75 0.16 -7.20
N ALA A 137 -3.47 0.70 -8.38
CA ALA A 137 -4.37 1.61 -9.08
C ALA A 137 -5.68 0.91 -9.49
N LEU A 138 -5.61 -0.34 -9.97
CA LEU A 138 -6.79 -1.13 -10.28
C LEU A 138 -7.66 -1.36 -9.04
N ASP A 139 -7.05 -1.69 -7.91
CA ASP A 139 -7.78 -1.90 -6.65
C ASP A 139 -8.50 -0.63 -6.20
N ASP A 140 -7.81 0.52 -6.22
CA ASP A 140 -8.41 1.82 -5.90
C ASP A 140 -9.59 2.17 -6.82
N LEU A 141 -9.44 1.96 -8.13
CA LEU A 141 -10.49 2.23 -9.12
C LEU A 141 -11.70 1.30 -8.93
N LYS A 142 -11.48 0.03 -8.58
CA LYS A 142 -12.56 -0.92 -8.26
C LYS A 142 -13.30 -0.49 -7.00
N VAL A 143 -12.59 -0.10 -5.94
CA VAL A 143 -13.21 0.46 -4.72
C VAL A 143 -14.03 1.70 -5.06
N LEU A 144 -13.53 2.62 -5.88
CA LEU A 144 -14.31 3.80 -6.29
C LEU A 144 -15.64 3.42 -6.96
N LEU A 145 -15.74 2.30 -7.66
CA LEU A 145 -17.01 1.85 -8.24
C LEU A 145 -17.99 1.30 -7.19
N THR A 146 -17.54 0.88 -6.01
CA THR A 146 -18.42 0.38 -4.94
C THR A 146 -18.94 1.50 -4.03
N LEU A 147 -18.23 2.62 -3.95
CA LEU A 147 -18.60 3.74 -3.09
C LEU A 147 -19.82 4.53 -3.61
N LYS A 148 -20.73 4.87 -2.68
CA LYS A 148 -21.92 5.70 -2.95
C LYS A 148 -21.56 7.15 -3.27
N ASP A 149 -20.51 7.66 -2.62
CA ASP A 149 -20.07 9.06 -2.74
C ASP A 149 -19.30 9.33 -4.05
N THR A 150 -19.01 8.30 -4.83
CA THR A 150 -18.35 8.45 -6.13
C THR A 150 -19.30 9.14 -7.12
N PRO A 151 -18.94 10.32 -7.67
CA PRO A 151 -19.79 11.05 -8.59
C PRO A 151 -20.16 10.22 -9.82
N ALA A 152 -21.44 10.21 -10.20
CA ALA A 152 -21.92 9.46 -11.38
C ALA A 152 -21.17 9.83 -12.67
N SER A 153 -20.79 11.10 -12.81
CA SER A 153 -20.00 11.61 -13.94
C SER A 153 -18.59 11.03 -14.04
N LEU A 154 -18.00 10.59 -12.93
CA LEU A 154 -16.66 10.02 -12.89
C LEU A 154 -16.64 8.53 -13.26
N ARG A 155 -17.75 7.82 -13.07
CA ARG A 155 -17.84 6.35 -13.22
C ARG A 155 -17.49 5.84 -14.63
N PRO A 156 -17.90 6.48 -15.74
CA PRO A 156 -17.48 6.05 -17.08
C PRO A 156 -15.97 6.13 -17.28
N SER A 157 -15.34 7.21 -16.81
CA SER A 157 -13.88 7.38 -16.89
C SER A 157 -13.14 6.30 -16.09
N ILE A 158 -13.63 5.98 -14.88
CA ILE A 158 -13.07 4.90 -14.05
C ILE A 158 -13.16 3.55 -14.76
N ARG A 159 -14.32 3.20 -15.35
CA ARG A 159 -14.48 1.93 -16.08
C ARG A 159 -13.52 1.83 -17.26
N ASN A 160 -13.36 2.91 -18.02
CA ASN A 160 -12.42 2.95 -19.14
C ASN A 160 -10.97 2.75 -18.66
N LYS A 161 -10.58 3.39 -17.55
CA LYS A 161 -9.26 3.18 -16.96
C LYS A 161 -9.05 1.72 -16.53
N ILE A 162 -10.02 1.11 -15.86
CA ILE A 162 -9.92 -0.31 -15.46
C ILE A 162 -9.69 -1.20 -16.69
N ALA A 163 -10.49 -1.02 -17.74
CA ALA A 163 -10.35 -1.80 -18.98
C ALA A 163 -8.97 -1.63 -19.66
N GLN A 164 -8.33 -0.46 -19.51
CA GLN A 164 -6.98 -0.21 -20.02
C GLN A 164 -5.88 -0.81 -19.14
N LEU A 165 -6.03 -0.71 -17.81
CA LEU A 165 -5.00 -1.13 -16.86
C LEU A 165 -4.97 -2.64 -16.62
N GLU A 166 -6.10 -3.35 -16.75
CA GLU A 166 -6.15 -4.81 -16.58
C GLU A 166 -5.16 -5.59 -17.48
N PRO A 167 -5.13 -5.38 -18.81
CA PRO A 167 -4.14 -6.06 -19.65
C PRO A 167 -2.71 -5.62 -19.35
N MET A 168 -2.50 -4.34 -18.98
CA MET A 168 -1.18 -3.83 -18.61
C MET A 168 -0.65 -4.49 -17.33
N ALA A 169 -1.50 -4.64 -16.30
CA ALA A 169 -1.15 -5.31 -15.06
C ALA A 169 -0.78 -6.77 -15.31
N LYS A 170 -1.53 -7.47 -16.17
CA LYS A 170 -1.21 -8.86 -16.53
C LYS A 170 0.16 -8.98 -17.20
N GLN A 171 0.43 -8.13 -18.18
CA GLN A 171 1.71 -8.13 -18.90
C GLN A 171 2.90 -7.78 -18.00
N LEU A 172 2.76 -6.77 -17.14
CA LEU A 172 3.81 -6.40 -16.18
C LEU A 172 4.05 -7.52 -15.17
N GLY A 173 2.98 -8.18 -14.71
CA GLY A 173 3.09 -9.30 -13.78
C GLY A 173 3.76 -10.53 -14.39
N GLU A 174 3.48 -10.84 -15.67
CA GLU A 174 4.18 -11.91 -16.40
C GLU A 174 5.67 -11.58 -16.56
N LYS A 175 6.01 -10.34 -16.93
CA LYS A 175 7.41 -9.90 -17.05
C LYS A 175 8.18 -9.98 -15.73
N GLU A 176 7.61 -9.48 -14.64
CA GLU A 176 8.27 -9.53 -13.32
C GLU A 176 8.45 -10.98 -12.85
N LYS A 177 7.47 -11.86 -13.12
CA LYS A 177 7.60 -13.31 -12.84
C LYS A 177 8.74 -13.93 -13.64
N ASP A 178 8.83 -13.65 -14.94
CA ASP A 178 9.90 -14.16 -15.78
C ASP A 178 11.28 -13.70 -15.31
N GLU A 179 11.42 -12.42 -14.94
CA GLU A 179 12.65 -11.87 -14.37
C GLU A 179 13.02 -12.54 -13.03
N MET A 180 12.04 -12.76 -12.15
CA MET A 180 12.26 -13.46 -10.89
C MET A 180 12.70 -14.91 -11.13
N VAL A 181 12.06 -15.63 -12.04
CA VAL A 181 12.43 -17.01 -12.41
C VAL A 181 13.85 -17.05 -12.97
N GLN A 182 14.24 -16.07 -13.80
CA GLN A 182 15.60 -15.98 -14.32
C GLN A 182 16.63 -15.70 -13.22
N LYS A 183 16.34 -14.77 -12.30
CA LYS A 183 17.21 -14.48 -11.15
C LYS A 183 17.38 -15.70 -10.24
N LEU A 184 16.29 -16.43 -9.96
CA LEU A 184 16.32 -17.66 -9.17
C LEU A 184 17.18 -18.74 -9.85
N LYS A 185 17.07 -18.90 -11.17
CA LYS A 185 17.94 -19.80 -11.93
C LYS A 185 19.40 -19.38 -11.84
N GLY A 186 19.71 -18.09 -11.97
CA GLY A 186 21.07 -17.57 -11.84
C GLY A 186 21.69 -17.83 -10.47
N ILE A 187 20.92 -17.65 -9.39
CA ILE A 187 21.36 -17.99 -8.02
C ILE A 187 21.62 -19.49 -7.91
N GLY A 188 20.69 -20.32 -8.42
CA GLY A 188 20.86 -21.78 -8.45
C GLY A 188 22.11 -22.22 -9.21
N ASP A 189 22.35 -21.64 -10.39
CA ASP A 189 23.54 -21.90 -11.21
C ASP A 189 24.83 -21.41 -10.53
N SER A 190 24.80 -20.33 -9.73
CA SER A 190 25.97 -19.86 -8.98
C SER A 190 26.39 -20.85 -7.89
N ILE A 191 25.41 -21.42 -7.16
CA ILE A 191 25.65 -22.43 -6.13
C ILE A 191 26.06 -23.77 -6.76
N LEU A 192 25.33 -24.23 -7.78
CA LEU A 192 25.61 -25.47 -8.49
C LEU A 192 26.93 -25.40 -9.26
N GLY A 193 27.29 -24.24 -9.78
CA GLY A 193 28.52 -24.00 -10.53
C GLY A 193 29.77 -24.25 -9.70
N HIS A 194 29.73 -23.99 -8.39
CA HIS A 194 30.82 -24.37 -7.46
C HIS A 194 31.07 -25.88 -7.40
N PHE A 195 30.10 -26.68 -7.83
CA PHE A 195 30.19 -28.14 -7.93
C PHE A 195 30.30 -28.63 -9.38
N GLY A 196 30.49 -27.73 -10.36
CA GLY A 196 30.53 -28.06 -11.79
C GLY A 196 29.17 -28.45 -12.37
N LEU A 197 28.08 -27.95 -11.78
CA LEU A 197 26.69 -28.26 -12.14
C LEU A 197 25.93 -26.99 -12.57
N SER A 198 24.79 -27.18 -13.24
CA SER A 198 23.81 -26.13 -13.55
C SER A 198 22.38 -26.65 -13.36
N THR A 199 21.44 -25.74 -13.11
CA THR A 199 19.99 -25.98 -13.16
C THR A 199 19.54 -26.62 -14.48
N LYS A 200 20.31 -26.50 -15.56
CA LYS A 200 20.05 -27.16 -16.85
C LYS A 200 20.36 -28.66 -16.86
N ASN A 201 21.22 -29.12 -15.96
CA ASN A 201 21.58 -30.54 -15.82
C ASN A 201 20.41 -31.36 -15.26
N PHE A 202 19.40 -30.71 -14.68
CA PHE A 202 18.25 -31.34 -14.07
C PHE A 202 17.01 -31.21 -14.98
N LYS A 203 16.58 -32.31 -15.59
CA LYS A 203 15.42 -32.37 -16.50
C LYS A 203 14.22 -33.00 -15.78
N PHE A 204 13.17 -32.22 -15.61
CA PHE A 204 11.91 -32.73 -15.06
C PHE A 204 11.02 -33.29 -16.17
N LYS A 205 10.44 -34.48 -15.96
CA LYS A 205 9.44 -35.09 -16.83
C LYS A 205 8.17 -35.37 -16.03
N GLN A 206 7.02 -34.90 -16.53
CA GLN A 206 5.73 -35.16 -15.90
C GLN A 206 5.23 -36.56 -16.29
N GLN A 207 4.87 -37.37 -15.29
CA GLN A 207 4.38 -38.73 -15.49
C GLN A 207 2.85 -38.78 -15.51
N ALA A 208 2.28 -39.79 -16.17
CA ALA A 208 0.84 -40.04 -16.18
C ALA A 208 0.37 -40.39 -14.74
N GLY A 209 -0.29 -39.42 -14.09
CA GLY A 209 -0.61 -39.47 -12.66
C GLY A 209 -0.29 -38.18 -11.90
N GLY A 210 0.36 -37.20 -12.56
CA GLY A 210 0.61 -35.87 -12.00
C GLY A 210 1.92 -35.73 -11.22
N GLY A 211 2.67 -36.83 -11.01
CA GLY A 211 4.01 -36.82 -10.43
C GLY A 211 5.08 -36.32 -11.41
N TYR A 212 6.22 -35.87 -10.87
CA TYR A 212 7.39 -35.44 -11.65
C TYR A 212 8.57 -36.40 -11.40
N SER A 213 9.22 -36.88 -12.46
CA SER A 213 10.53 -37.55 -12.37
C SER A 213 11.64 -36.55 -12.74
N MET A 214 12.79 -36.68 -12.10
CA MET A 214 13.93 -35.78 -12.29
C MET A 214 15.10 -36.59 -12.84
N ASP A 215 15.48 -36.31 -14.09
CA ASP A 215 16.62 -36.92 -14.76
C ASP A 215 17.83 -35.97 -14.67
N PHE A 216 18.99 -36.51 -14.35
CA PHE A 216 20.24 -35.76 -14.39
C PHE A 216 20.98 -36.04 -15.71
N ILE A 217 21.34 -34.98 -16.44
CA ILE A 217 22.13 -35.04 -17.66
C ILE A 217 23.41 -34.26 -17.43
N ARG A 218 24.55 -34.94 -17.61
CA ARG A 218 25.87 -34.37 -17.41
C ARG A 218 26.40 -33.72 -18.70
#